data_AF-A0A0D0WU47-F1
#
_entry.id   AF-A0A0D0WU47-F1
#
_cell.length_a   1.000
_cell.length_b   1.000
_cell.length_c   1.000
_cell.angle_alpha   90.00
_cell.angle_beta   90.00
_cell.angle_gamma   90.00
#
_symmetry.space_group_name_H-M   'P 1'
#
loop_
_entity.id
_entity.type
_entity.pdbx_description
1 polymer ?
#
loop_
_entity_poly.entity_id
_entity_poly.type
_entity_poly.pdbx_seq_one_letter_code
_entity_poly.pdbx_strand_id
1 'polypeptide(L)' 'MPTLHPPRRRRFLVISDAVSIVFGGLVPGFLLGLLAFRVKSRWCPRCGEHTYAMPPEQDR' A
#
# COMPACT_ATOMS: atom_id res chain seq x y z
N MET A 1 -12.13 8.76 -44.86
CA MET A 1 -11.27 8.56 -43.68
C MET A 1 -12.00 7.64 -42.71
N PRO A 2 -11.60 6.38 -42.49
CA PRO A 2 -12.27 5.54 -41.51
C PRO A 2 -11.79 5.96 -40.11
N THR A 3 -12.72 6.40 -39.29
CA THR A 3 -12.50 6.69 -37.87
C THR A 3 -12.24 5.37 -37.15
N LEU A 4 -10.99 5.14 -36.73
CA LEU A 4 -10.63 4.01 -35.86
C LEU A 4 -11.26 4.23 -34.47
N HIS A 5 -12.48 3.76 -34.27
CA HIS A 5 -12.99 3.53 -32.92
C HIS A 5 -12.21 2.34 -32.34
N PRO A 6 -11.44 2.51 -31.25
CA PRO A 6 -10.76 1.38 -30.64
C PRO A 6 -11.82 0.36 -30.19
N PRO A 7 -11.67 -0.94 -30.50
CA PRO A 7 -12.64 -1.94 -30.10
C PRO A 7 -12.72 -1.93 -28.58
N ARG A 8 -13.94 -1.87 -28.02
CA ARG A 8 -14.22 -1.90 -26.56
C ARG A 8 -13.32 -2.90 -25.81
N ARG A 9 -13.00 -4.04 -26.45
CA ARG A 9 -12.11 -5.09 -25.96
C ARG A 9 -10.71 -4.60 -25.55
N ARG A 10 -10.10 -3.64 -26.25
CA ARG A 10 -8.80 -3.06 -25.88
C ARG A 10 -8.89 -2.24 -24.60
N ARG A 11 -9.99 -1.50 -24.40
CA ARG A 11 -10.20 -0.73 -23.16
C ARG A 11 -10.34 -1.65 -21.96
N PHE A 12 -11.09 -2.75 -22.09
CA PHE A 12 -11.20 -3.75 -21.03
C PHE A 12 -9.84 -4.38 -20.68
N LEU A 13 -9.01 -4.68 -21.69
CA LEU A 13 -7.69 -5.25 -21.45
C LEU A 13 -6.79 -4.28 -20.67
N VAL A 14 -6.78 -3.01 -21.06
CA VAL A 14 -5.99 -1.95 -20.37
C VAL A 14 -6.48 -1.73 -18.94
N ILE A 15 -7.81 -1.71 -18.73
CA ILE A 15 -8.38 -1.56 -17.40
C ILE A 15 -8.02 -2.76 -16.52
N SER A 16 -8.15 -3.98 -17.05
CA SER A 16 -7.77 -5.20 -16.34
C SER A 16 -6.30 -5.18 -15.94
N ASP A 17 -5.42 -4.83 -16.87
CA ASP A 17 -3.98 -4.80 -16.64
C ASP A 17 -3.60 -3.74 -15.59
N ALA A 18 -4.18 -2.55 -15.69
CA ALA A 18 -4.01 -1.50 -14.69
C ALA A 18 -4.49 -1.95 -13.29
N VAL A 19 -5.65 -2.60 -13.21
CA VAL A 19 -6.19 -3.14 -11.95
C VAL A 19 -5.25 -4.21 -11.39
N SER A 20 -4.75 -5.13 -12.22
CA SER A 20 -3.80 -6.16 -11.81
C SER A 20 -2.49 -5.57 -11.29
N ILE A 21 -1.95 -4.52 -11.90
CA ILE A 21 -0.73 -3.85 -11.43
C ILE A 21 -0.95 -3.16 -10.08
N VAL A 22 -2.06 -2.43 -9.94
CA VAL A 22 -2.38 -1.69 -8.72
C VAL A 22 -2.58 -2.66 -7.55
N PHE A 23 -3.44 -3.67 -7.73
CA PHE A 23 -3.76 -4.61 -6.65
C PHE A 23 -2.70 -5.70 -6.46
N GLY A 24 -1.96 -6.08 -7.49
CA GLY A 24 -0.95 -7.13 -7.43
C GLY A 24 0.42 -6.68 -6.93
N GLY A 25 0.80 -5.42 -7.18
CA GLY A 25 2.13 -4.91 -6.81
C GLY A 25 2.11 -3.65 -5.98
N LEU A 26 1.34 -2.64 -6.42
CA LEU A 26 1.44 -1.30 -5.87
C LEU A 26 0.84 -1.20 -4.46
N VAL A 27 -0.37 -1.71 -4.27
CA VAL A 27 -1.05 -1.81 -2.98
C VAL A 27 -0.29 -2.71 -2.02
N PRO A 28 -0.01 -4.00 -2.31
CA PRO A 28 0.69 -4.87 -1.38
C PRO A 28 2.12 -4.39 -1.08
N GLY A 29 2.84 -3.87 -2.09
CA GLY A 29 4.17 -3.28 -1.89
C GLY A 29 4.15 -2.05 -0.97
N PHE A 30 3.15 -1.18 -1.14
CA PHE A 30 2.95 -0.03 -0.25
C PHE A 30 2.59 -0.45 1.17
N LEU A 31 1.65 -1.40 1.34
CA LEU A 31 1.32 -1.94 2.67
C LEU A 31 2.52 -2.61 3.34
N LEU A 32 3.29 -3.40 2.61
CA LEU A 32 4.52 -4.03 3.12
C LEU A 32 5.57 -3.00 3.50
N GLY A 33 5.74 -1.94 2.69
CA GLY A 33 6.63 -0.81 3.01
C GLY A 33 6.19 -0.08 4.27
N LEU A 34 4.89 0.21 4.41
CA LEU A 34 4.32 0.80 5.62
C LEU A 34 4.46 -0.12 6.84
N LEU A 35 4.27 -1.43 6.68
CA LEU A 35 4.46 -2.42 7.75
C LEU A 35 5.92 -2.49 8.17
N ALA A 36 6.85 -2.54 7.23
CA ALA A 36 8.29 -2.49 7.53
C ALA A 36 8.65 -1.20 8.27
N PHE A 37 8.09 -0.06 7.84
CA PHE A 37 8.29 1.22 8.52
C PHE A 37 7.65 1.26 9.92
N ARG A 38 6.46 0.68 10.09
CA ARG A 38 5.77 0.54 11.38
C ARG A 38 6.52 -0.38 12.34
N VAL A 39 7.08 -1.49 11.85
CA VAL A 39 7.94 -2.38 12.64
C VAL A 39 9.22 -1.65 13.04
N LYS A 40 9.86 -0.93 12.11
CA LYS A 40 11.08 -0.16 12.40
C LYS A 40 10.84 1.00 13.36
N SER A 41 9.70 1.68 13.28
CA SER A 41 9.34 2.78 14.20
C SER A 41 8.81 2.31 15.54
N ARG A 42 8.23 1.09 15.61
CA ARG A 42 7.93 0.40 16.87
C ARG A 42 9.20 -0.15 17.55
N TRP A 43 10.28 -0.27 16.80
CA TRP A 43 11.63 -0.54 17.29
C TRP A 43 12.35 0.78 17.57
N CYS A 44 12.37 1.20 18.83
CA CYS A 44 13.07 2.41 19.22
C CYS A 44 14.59 2.22 19.00
N PRO A 45 15.27 2.97 18.08
CA PRO A 45 16.68 2.75 17.75
C PRO A 45 17.66 3.13 18.89
N ARG A 46 17.14 3.67 20.00
CA ARG A 46 17.91 4.04 21.21
C ARG A 46 17.91 2.98 22.30
N CYS A 47 16.95 2.06 22.32
CA CYS A 47 16.74 1.16 23.47
C CYS A 47 16.23 -0.25 23.13
N GLY A 48 15.84 -0.56 21.89
CA GLY A 48 15.50 -1.94 21.49
C GLY A 48 14.19 -2.49 22.08
N GLU A 49 13.54 -1.77 22.99
CA GLU A 49 12.26 -2.16 23.58
C GLU A 49 11.12 -1.89 22.56
N HIS A 50 10.24 -2.87 22.37
CA HIS A 50 8.99 -2.67 21.64
C HIS A 50 8.22 -1.56 22.38
N THR A 51 7.89 -0.46 21.70
CA THR A 51 6.92 0.51 22.25
C THR A 51 5.58 -0.23 22.31
N TYR A 52 5.30 -0.86 23.45
CA TYR A 52 3.93 -1.14 23.86
C TYR A 52 3.24 0.22 23.82
N ALA A 53 2.09 0.29 23.14
CA ALA A 53 1.28 1.48 23.14
C ALA A 53 1.15 1.89 24.61
N MET A 54 1.75 3.03 24.98
CA MET A 54 1.58 3.52 26.34
C MET A 54 0.07 3.61 26.53
N PRO A 55 -0.50 2.91 27.54
CA PRO A 55 -1.89 3.17 27.90
C PRO A 55 -2.01 4.68 28.10
N PRO A 56 -3.09 5.32 27.63
CA PRO A 56 -3.26 6.76 27.82
C PRO A 56 -3.01 7.05 29.29
N GLU A 57 -2.10 7.98 29.56
CA GLU A 57 -1.81 8.46 30.89
C GLU A 57 -3.14 8.93 31.49
N GLN A 58 -3.66 8.13 32.42
CA GLN A 58 -4.87 8.44 33.15
C GLN A 58 -4.49 9.50 34.17
N ASP A 59 -4.46 10.74 33.69
CA ASP A 59 -4.23 11.94 34.47
C ASP A 59 -5.28 12.03 35.58
N ARG A 60 -4.80 12.36 36.78
CA ARG A 60 -5.43 12.10 38.07
C ARG A 60 -6.20 13.29 38.59
#